data_AF-A0A2W6AK71-F1
#
_entry.id   AF-A0A2W6AK71-F1
#
_cell.length_a   1.000
_cell.length_b   1.000
_cell.length_c   1.000
_cell.angle_alpha   90.00
_cell.angle_beta   90.00
_cell.angle_gamma   90.00
#
_symmetry.space_group_name_H-M   'P 1'
#
loop_
_entity.id
_entity.type
_entity.pdbx_description
1 polymer ?
#
loop_
_entity_poly.entity_id
_entity_poly.type
_entity_poly.pdbx_seq_one_letter_code
_entity_poly.pdbx_strand_id
1 'polypeptide(L)' 'MLAGTPSGLTSNVGDKMRAIVTCECCGHRQAVARPIGRPEAFHVVCHECEGILRVEVTADDLTTAQKSVGRSRKTRV' A
#
# COMPACT_ATOMS: atom_id res chain seq x y z
N MET A 1 -40.19 20.97 -9.52
CA MET A 1 -38.96 21.19 -8.74
C MET A 1 -38.90 20.02 -7.76
N LEU A 2 -38.11 18.98 -8.00
CA LEU A 2 -36.74 18.84 -7.50
C LEU A 2 -36.04 17.72 -8.30
N ALA A 3 -34.97 18.06 -9.01
CA ALA A 3 -34.08 17.08 -9.64
C ALA A 3 -33.11 16.56 -8.57
N GLY A 4 -33.26 15.30 -8.16
CA GLY A 4 -32.28 14.63 -7.32
C GLY A 4 -31.18 14.04 -8.19
N THR A 5 -30.06 14.76 -8.33
CA THR A 5 -28.80 14.17 -8.81
C THR A 5 -28.18 13.31 -7.71
N PRO A 6 -27.93 12.01 -7.90
CA PRO A 6 -26.93 11.33 -7.09
C PRO A 6 -25.54 11.74 -7.58
N SER A 7 -25.07 12.87 -7.05
CA SER A 7 -23.65 13.21 -7.04
C SER A 7 -22.95 12.35 -6.00
N GLY A 8 -21.89 11.67 -6.42
CA GLY A 8 -20.74 11.38 -5.55
C GLY A 8 -20.87 10.15 -4.67
N LEU A 9 -20.41 9.02 -5.18
CA LEU A 9 -19.25 8.37 -4.57
C LEU A 9 -18.58 7.51 -5.64
N THR A 10 -17.62 8.10 -6.36
CA THR A 10 -16.60 7.28 -7.01
C THR A 10 -15.84 6.59 -5.88
N SER A 11 -16.26 5.40 -5.50
CA SER A 11 -15.49 4.46 -4.69
C SER A 11 -14.29 3.96 -5.50
N ASN A 12 -13.45 4.88 -5.95
CA ASN A 12 -12.06 4.61 -6.26
C ASN A 12 -11.27 4.70 -4.96
N VAL A 13 -11.63 3.86 -3.97
CA VAL A 13 -10.61 3.28 -3.08
C VAL A 13 -9.89 2.21 -3.92
N GLY A 14 -9.44 2.61 -5.11
CA GLY A 14 -8.68 1.80 -6.02
C GLY A 14 -7.33 1.61 -5.39
N ASP A 15 -7.06 0.38 -5.00
CA ASP A 15 -5.72 -0.19 -5.07
C ASP A 15 -4.62 0.69 -4.46
N LYS A 16 -4.89 1.28 -3.29
CA LYS A 16 -3.87 2.02 -2.55
C LYS A 16 -2.83 1.00 -2.11
N MET A 17 -1.72 0.98 -2.85
CA MET A 17 -0.56 0.13 -2.64
C MET A 17 -0.24 0.03 -1.15
N ARG A 18 -0.38 -1.18 -0.60
CA ARG A 18 -0.08 -1.51 0.80
C ARG A 18 1.31 -2.14 0.83
N ALA A 19 2.19 -1.66 1.71
CA ALA A 19 3.50 -2.29 1.91
C ALA A 19 3.41 -3.32 3.04
N ILE A 20 4.12 -4.45 2.87
CA ILE A 20 4.39 -5.39 3.95
C ILE A 20 5.84 -5.18 4.35
N VAL A 21 6.06 -4.81 5.61
CA VAL A 21 7.38 -4.62 6.19
C VAL A 21 7.68 -5.80 7.10
N THR A 22 8.86 -6.37 6.94
CA THR A 22 9.36 -7.44 7.81
C THR A 22 10.38 -6.82 8.75
N CYS A 23 10.20 -7.02 10.06
CA CYS A 23 11.17 -6.61 11.06
C CYS A 23 12.44 -7.46 10.93
N GLU A 24 13.61 -6.83 10.82
CA GLU A 24 14.90 -7.54 10.77
C GLU A 24 15.32 -8.12 12.14
N CYS A 25 14.75 -7.63 13.24
CA CYS A 25 15.08 -8.10 14.59
C CYS A 25 14.33 -9.37 14.97
N CYS A 26 13.02 -9.45 14.73
CA CYS A 26 12.15 -10.56 15.14
C CYS A 26 11.53 -11.34 13.97
N GLY A 27 11.65 -10.86 12.74
CA GLY A 27 11.03 -11.48 11.56
C GLY A 27 9.52 -11.23 11.43
N HIS A 28 8.92 -10.45 12.34
CA HIS A 28 7.50 -10.15 12.30
C HIS A 28 7.11 -9.38 11.03
N ARG A 29 6.05 -9.82 10.35
CA ARG A 29 5.54 -9.19 9.13
C ARG A 29 4.32 -8.35 9.44
N GLN A 30 4.39 -7.06 9.13
CA GLN A 30 3.32 -6.11 9.40
C GLN A 30 2.93 -5.34 8.14
N ALA A 31 1.63 -5.08 8.00
CA ALA A 31 1.10 -4.31 6.88
C ALA A 31 1.05 -2.82 7.24
N VAL A 32 1.54 -1.98 6.34
CA VAL A 32 1.48 -0.51 6.48
C VAL A 32 0.21 -0.02 5.80
N ALA A 33 -0.75 0.46 6.59
CA ALA A 33 -2.02 0.99 6.12
C ALA A 33 -1.92 2.45 5.62
N ARG A 34 -0.88 2.77 4.85
CA ARG A 34 -0.63 4.09 4.26
C ARG A 34 -0.57 3.95 2.73
N PRO A 35 -1.19 4.86 1.97
CA PRO A 35 -0.97 4.91 0.52
C PRO A 35 0.47 5.34 0.22
N ILE A 36 1.18 4.54 -0.58
CA ILE A 36 2.53 4.87 -1.04
C ILE A 36 2.47 5.07 -2.56
N GLY A 37 2.57 6.33 -2.99
CA GLY A 37 2.43 6.71 -4.40
C GLY A 37 3.68 7.38 -4.99
N ARG A 38 4.66 7.71 -4.15
CA ARG A 38 5.91 8.37 -4.54
C ARG A 38 7.07 7.81 -3.72
N PRO A 39 8.32 7.91 -4.21
CA PRO A 39 9.48 7.51 -3.43
C PRO A 39 9.52 8.31 -2.13
N GLU A 40 9.59 7.63 -1.00
CA GLU A 40 9.58 8.23 0.31
C GLU A 40 10.27 7.33 1.34
N ALA A 41 10.77 7.94 2.41
CA ALA A 41 11.27 7.22 3.57
C ALA A 41 10.36 7.50 4.77
N PHE A 42 10.06 6.47 5.54
CA PHE A 42 9.26 6.60 6.75
C PHE A 42 9.70 5.59 7.81
N HIS A 43 9.24 5.83 9.05
CA HIS A 43 9.49 4.95 10.17
C HIS A 43 8.22 4.20 10.55
N VAL A 44 8.39 2.94 10.93
CA VAL A 44 7.32 2.08 11.43
C VAL A 44 7.81 1.43 12.72
N VAL A 45 6.97 1.39 13.74
CA VAL A 45 7.27 0.66 14.97
C VAL A 45 6.88 -0.80 14.78
N CYS A 46 7.77 -1.72 15.12
CA CYS A 46 7.42 -3.13 15.14
C CYS A 46 6.49 -3.43 16.31
N HIS A 47 5.40 -4.14 16.08
CA HIS A 47 4.43 -4.46 17.14
C HIS A 47 4.93 -5.51 18.13
N GLU A 48 5.97 -6.28 17.79
CA GLU A 48 6.47 -7.36 18.61
C GLU A 48 7.68 -6.95 19.45
N CYS A 49 8.67 -6.33 18.83
CA CYS A 49 9.89 -5.89 19.53
C CYS A 49 9.89 -4.40 19.89
N GLU A 50 8.84 -3.65 19.55
CA GLU A 50 8.71 -2.20 19.78
C GLU A 50 9.85 -1.36 19.17
N GLY A 51 10.67 -1.96 18.31
CA GLY A 51 11.78 -1.32 17.62
C GLY A 51 11.34 -0.45 16.46
N ILE A 52 12.10 0.60 16.18
CA ILE A 52 11.86 1.50 15.04
C ILE A 52 12.51 0.91 13.79
N LEU A 53 11.69 0.62 12.78
CA LEU A 53 12.11 0.18 11.46
C LEU A 53 12.09 1.37 10.50
N ARG A 54 13.23 1.65 9.87
CA ARG A 54 13.31 2.63 8.80
C ARG A 54 13.01 1.94 7.47
N VAL A 55 11.98 2.41 6.78
CA VAL A 55 11.58 1.91 5.47
C VAL A 55 11.90 2.97 4.44
N GLU A 56 12.62 2.59 3.41
CA GLU A 56 12.86 3.42 2.24
C GLU A 56 12.16 2.78 1.05
N VAL A 57 11.34 3.58 0.37
CA VAL A 57 10.65 3.17 -0.85
C VAL A 57 11.24 3.95 -2.01
N THR A 58 11.83 3.23 -2.96
CA THR A 58 12.43 3.82 -4.16
C THR A 58 11.43 3.83 -5.32
N ALA A 59 11.78 4.54 -6.40
CA ALA A 59 10.98 4.53 -7.63
C ALA A 59 10.95 3.14 -8.29
N ASP A 60 12.01 2.34 -8.11
CA ASP A 60 12.07 0.98 -8.62
C ASP A 60 11.08 0.06 -7.86
N ASP A 61 10.99 0.20 -6.53
CA ASP A 61 10.04 -0.55 -5.71
C ASP A 61 8.59 -0.27 -6.12
N LEU A 62 8.26 1.00 -6.38
CA LEU A 62 6.95 1.40 -6.88
C LEU A 62 6.66 0.79 -8.25
N THR A 63 7.63 0.83 -9.16
CA THR A 63 7.50 0.25 -10.50
C THR A 63 7.30 -1.27 -10.43
N THR A 64 8.07 -1.95 -9.59
CA THR A 64 7.99 -3.40 -9.36
C THR A 64 6.65 -3.80 -8.74
N ALA A 65 6.15 -3.02 -7.78
CA ALA A 65 4.83 -3.25 -7.19
C ALA A 65 3.69 -3.03 -8.20
N GLN A 66 3.73 -1.97 -9.00
CA GLN A 66 2.73 -1.71 -10.05
C GLN A 66 2.67 -2.85 -11.07
N LYS A 67 3.83 -3.37 -11.50
CA LYS A 67 3.90 -4.56 -12.38
C LYS A 67 3.29 -5.80 -11.73
N SER A 68 3.44 -5.95 -10.41
CA SER A 68 2.92 -7.08 -9.65
C SER A 68 1.38 -7.04 -9.50
N VAL A 69 0.81 -5.84 -9.31
CA VAL A 69 -0.64 -5.62 -9.29
C VAL A 69 -1.27 -5.88 -10.67
N GLY A 70 -0.63 -5.40 -11.75
CA GLY A 70 -1.12 -5.56 -13.12
C GLY A 70 -1.20 -7.01 -13.62
N ARG A 71 -0.46 -7.94 -13.00
CA ARG A 71 -0.42 -9.35 -13.42
C ARG A 71 -1.59 -10.20 -12.90
N SER A 72 -2.36 -9.70 -11.92
CA SER A 72 -3.47 -10.45 -11.30
C SER A 72 -4.82 -10.36 -12.04
N ARG A 73 -4.91 -9.63 -13.16
CA ARG A 73 -6.14 -9.53 -13.98
C ARG A 73 -6.24 -10.51 -15.16
N LYS A 74 -5.46 -11.60 -15.20
CA LYS A 74 -5.80 -12.75 -16.05
C LYS A 74 -6.69 -13.70 -15.27
N THR A 75 -7.98 -13.35 -15.18
CA THR A 75 -9.06 -14.29 -14.95
C THR A 75 -8.95 -15.38 -16.01
N ARG A 76 -8.59 -16.58 -15.58
CA ARG A 76 -8.60 -17.78 -16.41
C ARG A 76 -10.09 -18.12 -16.64
N VAL A 77 -10.51 -18.10 -17.91
CA VAL A 77 -11.84 -18.51 -18.41
C VAL A 77 -12.08 -19.98 -18.09
#